data_AF-A0A1E5P5V4-F1
#
_entry.id   AF-A0A1E5P5V4-F1
#
_cell.length_a   1.000
_cell.length_b   1.000
_cell.length_c   1.000
_cell.angle_alpha   90.00
_cell.angle_beta   90.00
_cell.angle_gamma   90.00
#
_symmetry.space_group_name_H-M   'P 1'
#
loop_
_entity.id
_entity.type
_entity.pdbx_description
1 polymer ?
#
loop_
_entity_poly.entity_id
_entity_poly.type
_entity_poly.pdbx_seq_one_letter_code
_entity_poly.pdbx_strand_id
1 'polypeptide(L)' 'MADKKDQKTKAKAEQVKGKAKEVAGRAVGDEPMETEGRLEQSKGDARQAKEKIKDTFKH' A
#
# COMPACT_ATOMS: atom_id res chain seq x y z
N MET A 1 -12.28 16.93 16.74
CA MET A 1 -11.10 16.18 17.22
C MET A 1 -11.15 14.68 16.84
N ALA A 2 -11.73 14.32 15.67
CA ALA A 2 -11.83 12.93 15.19
C ALA A 2 -10.75 12.57 14.15
N ASP A 3 -10.24 13.55 13.41
CA ASP A 3 -9.55 13.31 12.13
C ASP A 3 -8.24 12.48 12.19
N LYS A 4 -7.47 12.58 13.28
CA LYS A 4 -6.13 11.94 13.35
C LYS A 4 -6.16 10.47 13.76
N LYS A 5 -7.22 10.02 14.45
CA LYS A 5 -7.40 8.60 14.81
C LYS A 5 -8.01 7.83 13.64
N ASP A 6 -8.95 8.42 12.92
CA ASP A 6 -9.56 7.81 11.74
C ASP A 6 -8.53 7.54 10.65
N GLN A 7 -7.64 8.50 10.32
CA GLN A 7 -6.61 8.27 9.30
C GLN A 7 -5.62 7.15 9.67
N LYS A 8 -5.17 7.08 10.93
CA LYS A 8 -4.29 5.97 11.37
C LYS A 8 -5.01 4.63 11.38
N THR A 9 -6.29 4.63 11.77
CA THR A 9 -7.12 3.41 11.79
C THR A 9 -7.43 2.96 10.38
N LYS A 10 -7.68 3.89 9.46
CA LYS A 10 -7.94 3.64 8.04
C LYS A 10 -6.69 3.11 7.33
N ALA A 11 -5.53 3.71 7.58
CA ALA A 11 -4.26 3.21 7.06
C ALA A 11 -3.95 1.78 7.56
N LYS A 12 -4.18 1.50 8.85
CA LYS A 12 -4.06 0.14 9.38
C LYS A 12 -5.10 -0.82 8.81
N ALA A 13 -6.34 -0.37 8.63
CA ALA A 13 -7.40 -1.17 8.05
C ALA A 13 -7.11 -1.52 6.58
N GLU A 14 -6.56 -0.57 5.81
CA GLU A 14 -6.12 -0.81 4.43
C GLU A 14 -4.93 -1.77 4.36
N GLN A 15 -3.96 -1.67 5.29
CA GLN A 15 -2.88 -2.65 5.39
C GLN A 15 -3.38 -4.06 5.73
N VAL A 16 -4.31 -4.17 6.68
CA VAL A 16 -4.92 -5.46 7.05
C VAL A 16 -5.73 -6.03 5.88
N LYS A 17 -6.50 -5.20 5.18
CA LYS A 17 -7.27 -5.57 4.00
C LYS A 17 -6.36 -5.99 2.84
N GLY A 18 -5.24 -5.30 2.63
CA GLY A 18 -4.22 -5.64 1.64
C GLY A 18 -3.57 -6.99 1.93
N LYS A 19 -3.13 -7.21 3.18
CA LYS A 19 -2.61 -8.52 3.61
C LYS A 19 -3.64 -9.64 3.48
N ALA A 20 -4.89 -9.38 3.85
CA ALA A 20 -5.96 -10.34 3.70
C ALA A 20 -6.20 -10.70 2.23
N LYS A 21 -6.16 -9.71 1.32
CA LYS A 21 -6.23 -9.93 -0.13
C LYS A 21 -5.02 -10.70 -0.67
N GLU A 22 -3.82 -10.42 -0.19
CA GLU A 22 -2.60 -11.14 -0.59
C GLU A 22 -2.65 -12.61 -0.15
N VAL A 23 -3.04 -12.85 1.10
CA VAL A 23 -3.20 -14.21 1.65
C VAL A 23 -4.34 -14.95 0.96
N ALA A 24 -5.48 -14.27 0.74
CA ALA A 24 -6.60 -14.85 0.01
C ALA A 24 -6.19 -15.18 -1.42
N GLY A 25 -5.60 -14.24 -2.18
CA GLY A 25 -5.12 -14.46 -3.54
C GLY A 25 -4.12 -15.61 -3.66
N ARG A 26 -3.18 -15.74 -2.70
CA ARG A 26 -2.31 -16.92 -2.59
C ARG A 26 -3.07 -18.21 -2.31
N ALA A 27 -4.06 -18.17 -1.43
CA ALA A 27 -4.81 -19.34 -1.02
C ALA A 27 -5.76 -19.85 -2.12
N VAL A 28 -6.34 -18.96 -2.94
CA VAL A 28 -7.15 -19.34 -4.11
C VAL A 28 -6.34 -19.59 -5.38
N GLY A 29 -5.03 -19.32 -5.38
CA GLY A 29 -4.19 -19.50 -6.56
C GLY A 29 -4.48 -18.49 -7.67
N ASP A 30 -4.90 -17.28 -7.29
CA ASP A 30 -5.27 -16.22 -8.22
C ASP A 30 -4.01 -15.38 -8.55
N GLU A 31 -3.19 -15.91 -9.47
CA GLU A 31 -1.99 -15.26 -10.01
C GLU A 31 -2.16 -13.79 -10.41
N PRO A 32 -3.27 -13.35 -11.05
CA PRO A 32 -3.44 -11.94 -11.38
C PRO A 32 -3.58 -11.07 -10.12
N MET A 33 -4.26 -11.56 -9.07
CA MET A 33 -4.45 -10.83 -7.83
C MET A 33 -3.15 -10.67 -7.03
N GLU A 34 -2.28 -11.69 -7.01
CA GLU A 34 -0.94 -11.59 -6.42
C GLU A 34 -0.04 -10.63 -7.22
N THR A 35 -0.10 -10.74 -8.54
CA THR A 35 0.71 -9.90 -9.45
C THR A 35 0.32 -8.43 -9.34
N GLU A 36 -0.98 -8.13 -9.31
CA GLU A 36 -1.49 -6.77 -9.11
C GLU A 36 -1.07 -6.19 -7.75
N GLY A 37 -1.16 -6.96 -6.66
CA GLY A 37 -0.73 -6.53 -5.33
C GLY A 37 0.76 -6.20 -5.27
N ARG A 38 1.61 -7.03 -5.90
CA ARG A 38 3.06 -6.84 -5.97
C ARG A 38 3.47 -5.68 -6.86
N LEU A 39 2.75 -5.47 -7.98
CA LEU A 39 2.89 -4.31 -8.85
C LEU A 39 2.50 -3.02 -8.13
N GLU A 40 1.41 -3.03 -7.37
CA GLU A 40 0.93 -1.86 -6.64
C GLU A 40 1.88 -1.47 -5.50
N GLN A 41 2.44 -2.45 -4.76
CA GLN A 41 3.54 -2.22 -3.82
C GLN A 41 4.74 -1.56 -4.50
N SER A 42 5.24 -2.15 -5.58
CA SER A 42 6.41 -1.64 -6.30
C SER A 42 6.19 -0.22 -6.84
N LYS A 43 4.99 0.06 -7.34
CA LYS A 43 4.60 1.38 -7.84
C LYS A 43 4.44 2.40 -6.70
N GLY A 44 3.95 1.96 -5.55
CA GLY A 44 3.85 2.75 -4.32
C GLY A 44 5.22 3.14 -3.78
N ASP A 45 6.13 2.18 -3.64
CA ASP A 45 7.53 2.41 -3.23
C ASP A 45 8.25 3.36 -4.20
N ALA A 46 8.08 3.14 -5.51
CA ALA A 46 8.65 4.02 -6.53
C ALA A 46 8.10 5.46 -6.43
N ARG A 47 6.80 5.63 -6.18
CA ARG A 47 6.21 6.96 -5.94
C ARG A 47 6.76 7.61 -4.68
N GLN A 48 6.83 6.87 -3.57
CA GLN A 48 7.36 7.37 -2.30
C GLN A 48 8.83 7.79 -2.42
N ALA A 49 9.64 6.97 -3.08
CA ALA A 49 11.04 7.30 -3.35
C ALA A 49 11.14 8.55 -4.23
N LYS A 50 10.33 8.64 -5.28
CA LYS A 50 10.32 9.80 -6.18
C LYS A 50 9.87 11.08 -5.47
N GLU A 51 8.86 11.00 -4.59
CA GLU A 51 8.44 12.14 -3.76
C GLU A 51 9.49 12.53 -2.74
N LYS A 52 10.11 11.57 -2.03
CA LYS A 52 11.22 11.87 -1.10
C LYS A 52 12.38 12.58 -1.80
N ILE A 53 12.75 12.10 -3.01
CA ILE A 53 13.78 12.75 -3.81
C ILE A 53 13.33 14.16 -4.18
N LYS A 54 12.11 14.34 -4.70
CA LYS A 54 11.60 15.67 -5.06
C LYS A 54 11.56 16.64 -3.89
N ASP A 55 11.16 16.17 -2.71
CA ASP A 55 11.09 16.96 -1.48
C ASP A 55 12.48 17.38 -1.01
N THR A 56 13.44 16.45 -1.06
CA THR A 56 14.85 16.70 -0.72
C THR A 56 15.50 17.69 -1.69
N PHE A 57 15.16 17.63 -2.98
CA PHE A 57 15.69 18.55 -4.01
C PHE A 57 14.98 19.90 -4.06
N LYS A 58 13.85 20.05 -3.37
CA LYS A 58 13.08 21.31 -3.32
C LYS A 58 13.39 22.12 -2.06
N HIS A 59 14.37 21.69 -1.26
CA HIS A 59 14.92 22.43 -0.13
C HIS A 59 16.13 23.27 -0.55
#